data_AF-A0A0B3AI85-F1
#
_entry.id   AF-A0A0B3AI85-F1
#
_cell.length_a   1.000
_cell.length_b   1.000
_cell.length_c   1.000
_cell.angle_alpha   90.00
_cell.angle_beta   90.00
_cell.angle_gamma   90.00
#
_symmetry.space_group_name_H-M   'P 1'
#
loop_
_entity.id
_entity.type
_entity.pdbx_description
1 polymer ?
#
loop_
_entity_poly.entity_id
_entity_poly.type
_entity_poly.pdbx_seq_one_letter_code
_entity_poly.pdbx_strand_id
1 'polypeptide(L)'
;MNVDELDQVIRGMTGSKETKQPMRVISHWIKRIKDSKNSEYIMYDEVELNSLLKLQELKLITITEGGKDEKIGVVHVKLTDSGSELYKDFFKTGYFLKA
;
A
#
# COMPACT_ATOMS: atom_id res chain seq x y z
N MET A 1 -7.47 -9.81 -3.96
CA MET A 1 -8.38 -8.85 -3.26
C MET A 1 -8.81 -7.78 -4.25
N ASN A 2 -10.06 -7.34 -4.22
CA ASN A 2 -10.61 -6.26 -5.07
C ASN A 2 -10.94 -4.97 -4.28
N VAL A 3 -11.33 -3.90 -4.99
CA VAL A 3 -11.64 -2.58 -4.40
C VAL A 3 -12.80 -2.66 -3.40
N ASP A 4 -13.84 -3.43 -3.70
CA ASP A 4 -15.02 -3.56 -2.83
C ASP A 4 -14.69 -4.31 -1.53
N GLU A 5 -13.88 -5.37 -1.62
CA GLU A 5 -13.37 -6.11 -0.46
C GLU A 5 -12.53 -5.22 0.45
N LEU A 6 -11.62 -4.42 -0.14
CA LEU A 6 -10.82 -3.48 0.64
C LEU A 6 -11.70 -2.41 1.29
N ASP A 7 -12.70 -1.89 0.59
CA ASP A 7 -13.66 -0.92 1.14
C ASP A 7 -14.35 -1.48 2.39
N GLN A 8 -14.81 -2.74 2.33
CA GLN A 8 -15.42 -3.43 3.47
C GLN A 8 -14.45 -3.60 4.64
N VAL A 9 -13.20 -3.97 4.38
CA VAL A 9 -12.17 -4.08 5.43
C VAL A 9 -11.94 -2.74 6.12
N ILE A 10 -11.81 -1.64 5.37
CA ILE A 10 -11.61 -0.30 5.93
C ILE A 10 -12.83 0.14 6.74
N ARG A 11 -14.06 -0.10 6.25
CA ARG A 11 -15.29 0.17 7.01
C ARG A 11 -15.31 -0.62 8.32
N GLY A 12 -14.92 -1.89 8.29
CA GLY A 12 -14.84 -2.75 9.46
C GLY A 12 -13.81 -2.27 10.49
N MET A 13 -12.64 -1.81 10.04
CA MET A 13 -11.58 -1.32 10.92
C MET A 13 -11.87 0.06 11.53
N THR A 14 -12.47 0.95 10.75
CA THR A 14 -12.66 2.36 11.14
C THR A 14 -14.04 2.66 11.72
N GLY A 15 -15.02 1.78 11.48
CA GLY A 15 -16.43 2.05 11.75
C GLY A 15 -17.04 3.16 10.88
N SER A 16 -16.26 3.74 9.95
CA SER A 16 -16.68 4.85 9.11
C SER A 16 -17.41 4.35 7.87
N LYS A 17 -18.46 5.08 7.45
CA LYS A 17 -19.08 4.90 6.13
C LYS A 17 -18.32 5.63 5.02
N GLU A 18 -17.39 6.52 5.38
CA GLU A 18 -16.58 7.29 4.45
C GLU A 18 -15.16 6.71 4.38
N THR A 19 -14.87 6.11 3.25
CA THR A 19 -13.63 5.36 2.97
C THR A 19 -12.88 5.87 1.75
N LYS A 20 -13.46 6.82 1.00
CA LYS A 20 -12.91 7.33 -0.26
C LYS A 20 -11.47 7.85 -0.11
N GLN A 21 -11.21 8.65 0.92
CA GLN A 21 -9.87 9.20 1.16
C GLN A 21 -8.86 8.09 1.55
N PRO A 22 -9.13 7.20 2.53
CA PRO A 22 -8.28 6.03 2.78
C PRO A 22 -8.00 5.19 1.54
N MET A 23 -9.03 4.88 0.74
CA MET A 23 -8.91 4.11 -0.49
C MET A 23 -7.99 4.81 -1.51
N ARG A 24 -8.10 6.14 -1.63
CA ARG A 24 -7.21 6.94 -2.48
C ARG A 24 -5.77 6.87 -1.98
N VAL A 25 -5.54 6.99 -0.68
CA VAL A 25 -4.17 6.90 -0.12
C VAL A 25 -3.57 5.51 -0.39
N ILE A 26 -4.33 4.45 -0.16
CA ILE A 26 -3.88 3.07 -0.43
C ILE A 26 -3.59 2.87 -1.93
N SER A 27 -4.45 3.37 -2.82
CA SER A 27 -4.22 3.25 -4.26
C SER A 27 -2.89 3.90 -4.67
N HIS A 28 -2.59 5.09 -4.15
CA HIS A 28 -1.33 5.79 -4.45
C HIS A 28 -0.12 5.00 -3.95
N TRP A 29 -0.18 4.43 -2.75
CA TRP A 29 0.89 3.58 -2.24
C TRP A 29 1.12 2.34 -3.10
N ILE A 30 0.06 1.60 -3.44
CA ILE A 30 0.17 0.40 -4.29
C ILE A 30 0.77 0.75 -5.66
N LYS A 31 0.33 1.86 -6.27
CA LYS A 31 0.90 2.34 -7.53
C LYS A 31 2.38 2.68 -7.39
N ARG A 32 2.75 3.46 -6.37
CA ARG A 32 4.15 3.84 -6.10
C ARG A 32 5.03 2.59 -6.00
N ILE A 33 4.58 1.58 -5.24
CA ILE A 33 5.31 0.32 -5.05
C ILE A 33 5.44 -0.46 -6.35
N LYS A 34 4.34 -0.56 -7.12
CA LYS A 34 4.33 -1.25 -8.42
C LYS A 34 5.29 -0.62 -9.43
N ASP A 35 5.39 0.70 -9.41
CA ASP A 35 6.20 1.49 -10.36
C ASP A 35 7.69 1.55 -9.94
N SER A 36 8.04 1.07 -8.74
CA SER A 36 9.44 1.07 -8.26
C SER A 36 10.30 0.06 -9.03
N LYS A 37 11.40 0.53 -9.61
CA LYS A 37 12.19 -0.25 -10.59
C LYS A 37 12.93 -1.46 -10.00
N ASN A 38 13.13 -1.54 -8.68
CA ASN A 38 13.92 -2.61 -8.03
C ASN A 38 13.27 -3.24 -6.79
N SER A 39 12.01 -2.93 -6.46
CA SER A 39 11.41 -3.32 -5.17
C SER A 39 12.19 -2.85 -3.92
N GLU A 40 13.13 -1.93 -4.10
CA GLU A 40 13.89 -1.27 -3.06
C GLU A 40 13.20 0.04 -2.71
N TYR A 41 12.71 0.13 -1.48
CA TYR A 41 12.16 1.36 -0.92
C TYR A 41 13.11 1.86 0.15
N ILE A 42 13.96 2.81 -0.24
CA ILE A 42 14.72 3.59 0.73
C ILE A 42 13.71 4.50 1.41
N MET A 43 13.39 4.19 2.66
CA MET A 43 12.54 5.03 3.49
C MET A 43 13.38 6.02 4.28
N TYR A 44 12.94 7.27 4.27
CA TYR A 44 13.60 8.37 4.95
C TYR A 44 12.83 8.86 6.19
N ASP A 45 11.63 8.32 6.48
CA ASP A 45 10.71 8.82 7.51
C ASP A 45 9.85 7.71 8.17
N GLU A 46 9.57 7.86 9.47
CA GLU A 46 8.75 6.95 10.29
C GLU A 46 7.27 6.91 9.84
N VAL A 47 6.75 8.01 9.29
CA VAL A 47 5.37 8.08 8.80
C VAL A 47 5.16 7.17 7.58
N GLU A 48 6.14 7.12 6.68
CA GLU A 48 6.13 6.21 5.53
C GLU A 48 6.21 4.75 6.00
N LEU A 49 7.08 4.45 6.98
CA LEU A 49 7.22 3.11 7.54
C LEU A 49 5.92 2.61 8.15
N ASN A 50 5.26 3.42 8.97
CA ASN A 50 3.97 3.08 9.57
C ASN A 50 2.88 2.85 8.51
N SER A 51 2.91 3.58 7.40
CA SER A 51 1.97 3.40 6.29
C SER A 51 2.18 2.04 5.60
N LEU A 52 3.43 1.64 5.40
CA LEU A 52 3.77 0.35 4.78
C LEU A 52 3.50 -0.82 5.72
N LEU A 53 3.77 -0.70 7.02
CA LEU A 53 3.40 -1.73 8.01
C LEU A 53 1.88 -2.00 7.99
N LYS A 54 1.04 -0.96 7.91
CA LYS A 54 -0.41 -1.12 7.76
C LYS A 54 -0.81 -1.83 6.46
N LEU A 55 -0.12 -1.54 5.35
CA LEU A 55 -0.37 -2.24 4.08
C LEU A 55 0.05 -3.72 4.14
N GLN A 56 1.08 -4.03 4.93
CA GLN A 56 1.48 -5.41 5.20
C GLN A 56 0.46 -6.13 6.09
N GLU A 57 -0.11 -5.47 7.09
CA GLU A 57 -1.22 -6.02 7.91
C GLU A 57 -2.43 -6.38 7.05
N LEU A 58 -2.72 -5.54 6.04
CA LEU A 58 -3.75 -5.80 5.03
C LEU A 58 -3.36 -6.90 4.02
N LYS A 59 -2.17 -7.49 4.14
CA LYS A 59 -1.61 -8.50 3.24
C LYS A 59 -1.50 -8.05 1.78
N LEU A 60 -1.41 -6.74 1.56
CA LEU A 60 -1.28 -6.15 0.21
C LEU A 60 0.17 -6.10 -0.24
N ILE A 61 1.10 -6.04 0.72
CA ILE A 61 2.54 -5.99 0.47
C ILE A 61 3.29 -6.94 1.40
N THR A 62 4.53 -7.23 1.03
CA THR A 62 5.51 -7.91 1.87
C THR A 62 6.71 -6.99 2.05
N ILE A 63 7.11 -6.80 3.30
CA ILE A 63 8.32 -6.08 3.66
C ILE A 63 9.36 -7.12 4.06
N THR A 64 10.50 -7.10 3.39
CA THR A 64 11.71 -7.81 3.82
C THR A 64 12.71 -6.77 4.29
N GLU A 65 13.12 -6.84 5.56
CA GLU A 65 14.08 -5.91 6.15
C GLU A 65 15.35 -5.86 5.28
N GLY A 66 15.72 -4.66 4.82
CA GLY A 66 17.07 -4.38 4.35
C GLY A 66 17.98 -4.23 5.57
N GLY A 67 19.25 -4.62 5.45
CA GLY A 67 20.19 -4.63 6.56
C GLY A 67 20.15 -3.34 7.38
N LYS A 68 20.08 -3.48 8.72
CA LYS A 68 20.14 -2.38 9.69
C LYS A 68 21.44 -1.58 9.48
N ASP A 69 21.37 -0.50 8.72
CA ASP A 69 22.32 0.59 8.85
C ASP A 69 21.62 1.68 9.67
N GLU A 70 22.14 1.93 10.88
CA GLU A 70 21.44 2.47 12.05
C GLU A 70 20.99 3.95 11.95
N LYS A 71 20.88 4.50 10.74
CA LYS A 71 20.42 5.89 10.51
C LYS A 71 19.38 6.05 9.42
N ILE A 72 19.19 5.05 8.54
CA ILE A 72 18.20 5.09 7.44
C ILE A 72 17.67 3.66 7.24
N GLY A 73 16.43 3.40 7.66
CA GLY A 73 15.81 2.08 7.52
C GLY A 73 15.46 1.79 6.07
N VAL A 74 16.41 1.21 5.32
CA VAL A 74 16.12 0.68 3.98
C VAL A 74 15.28 -0.59 4.14
N VAL A 75 14.09 -0.64 3.52
CA VAL A 75 13.30 -1.86 3.47
C VAL A 75 12.97 -2.22 2.03
N HIS A 76 12.95 -3.52 1.74
CA HIS A 76 12.53 -3.99 0.45
C HIS A 76 11.04 -4.30 0.51
N VAL A 77 10.28 -3.71 -0.40
CA VAL A 77 8.82 -3.82 -0.43
C VAL A 77 8.37 -4.37 -1.76
N LYS A 78 7.53 -5.40 -1.72
CA LYS A 78 6.90 -6.01 -2.90
C LYS A 78 5.40 -6.10 -2.71
N LEU A 79 4.64 -5.98 -3.79
CA LEU A 79 3.22 -6.34 -3.76
C LEU A 79 3.08 -7.86 -3.59
N THR A 80 2.10 -8.28 -2.80
CA THR A 80 1.62 -9.67 -2.82
C THR A 80 0.79 -9.92 -4.08
N ASP A 81 0.33 -11.16 -4.28
CA ASP A 81 -0.66 -11.48 -5.32
C ASP A 81 -1.94 -10.65 -5.12
N SER A 82 -2.43 -10.56 -3.89
CA SER A 82 -3.58 -9.74 -3.52
C SER A 82 -3.37 -8.25 -3.82
N GLY A 83 -2.19 -7.70 -3.51
CA GLY A 83 -1.86 -6.31 -3.84
C GLY A 83 -1.76 -6.05 -5.34
N SER A 84 -1.27 -7.04 -6.10
CA SER A 84 -1.16 -6.97 -7.56
C SER A 84 -2.52 -7.06 -8.25
N GLU A 85 -3.44 -7.86 -7.73
CA GLU A 85 -4.84 -7.89 -8.17
C GLU A 85 -5.54 -6.56 -7.88
N LEU A 86 -5.39 -6.06 -6.66
CA LEU A 86 -5.98 -4.80 -6.24
C LEU A 86 -5.46 -3.61 -7.06
N TYR A 87 -4.18 -3.61 -7.44
CA TYR A 87 -3.63 -2.63 -8.39
C TYR A 87 -4.37 -2.63 -9.73
N LYS A 88 -4.60 -3.81 -10.32
CA LYS A 88 -5.31 -3.95 -11.59
C LYS A 88 -6.75 -3.44 -11.46
N ASP A 89 -7.37 -3.69 -10.31
CA ASP A 89 -8.74 -3.28 -10.06
C ASP A 89 -8.86 -1.75 -9.83
N PHE A 90 -7.92 -1.15 -9.09
CA PHE A 90 -7.80 0.31 -8.97
C PHE A 90 -7.59 1.00 -10.33
N PHE A 91 -6.82 0.37 -11.23
CA PHE A 91 -6.62 0.87 -12.58
C PHE A 91 -7.94 0.87 -13.38
N LYS A 92 -8.70 -0.23 -13.34
CA LYS A 92 -9.99 -0.37 -14.04
C LYS A 92 -11.05 0.59 -13.51
N THR A 93 -11.08 0.79 -12.19
CA THR A 93 -12.06 1.64 -11.50
C THR A 93 -11.69 3.13 -11.51
N GLY A 94 -10.53 3.50 -12.07
CA GLY A 94 -10.15 4.90 -12.27
C GLY A 94 -9.57 5.59 -11.04
N TYR A 95 -9.19 4.86 -9.98
CA TYR A 95 -8.62 5.44 -8.74
C TYR A 95 -7.26 6.14 -8.94
N PHE A 96 -6.61 5.97 -10.09
CA PHE A 96 -5.37 6.64 -10.47
C PHE A 96 -5.57 7.85 -11.38
N LEU A 97 -6.79 8.08 -11.88
CA LEU A 97 -7.10 9.28 -12.64
C LEU A 97 -7.16 10.45 -11.64
N LYS A 98 -6.43 11.53 -11.92
CA LYS A 98 -6.56 12.77 -11.14
C LYS A 98 -8.04 13.18 -11.20
N ALA A 99 -8.70 13.17 -10.04
CA ALA A 99 -9.93 13.92 -9.83
C ALA A 99 -9.66 15.42 -10.05
#